data_AF-A0ABC8T9H7-F1
#
_entry.id   AF-A0ABC8T9H7-F1
#
_cell.length_a   1.000
_cell.length_b   1.000
_cell.length_c   1.000
_cell.angle_alpha   90.00
_cell.angle_beta   90.00
_cell.angle_gamma   90.00
#
_symmetry.space_group_name_H-M   'P 1'
#
loop_
_entity.id
_entity.type
_entity.pdbx_description
1 polymer ?
#
loop_
_entity_poly.entity_id
_entity_poly.type
_entity_poly.pdbx_seq_one_letter_code
_entity_poly.pdbx_strand_id
1 'polypeptide(L)' 'MKSREQKVGLRSRGSWSPQEDETLLKLGEGHGPSNWCLISAGITGRSGKSCRLRWCNQLRP' A
#
# COMPACT_ATOMS: atom_id res chain seq x y z
N MET A 1 -4.74 25.69 -11.32
CA MET A 1 -4.90 24.43 -12.08
C MET A 1 -4.44 23.28 -11.20
N LYS A 2 -5.35 22.52 -10.58
CA LYS A 2 -5.02 21.30 -9.81
C LYS A 2 -5.67 20.11 -10.48
N SER A 3 -5.14 19.69 -11.62
CA SER A 3 -5.54 18.46 -12.29
C SER A 3 -4.90 17.29 -11.56
N ARG A 4 -5.54 16.84 -10.47
CA ARG A 4 -5.27 15.53 -9.89
C ARG A 4 -6.12 14.52 -10.63
N GLU A 5 -5.60 14.04 -11.74
CA GLU A 5 -6.06 12.79 -12.35
C GLU A 5 -5.73 11.65 -11.38
N GLN A 6 -6.71 11.25 -10.58
CA GLN A 6 -6.69 9.96 -9.89
C GLN A 6 -8.03 9.25 -10.11
N LYS A 7 -8.29 8.93 -11.37
CA LYS A 7 -9.24 7.86 -11.72
C LYS A 7 -8.50 6.53 -11.67
N VAL A 8 -8.51 5.87 -10.51
CA VAL A 8 -8.60 4.41 -10.46
C VAL A 8 -9.67 4.10 -9.43
N GLY A 9 -10.89 3.91 -9.94
CA GLY A 9 -11.97 3.33 -9.18
C GLY A 9 -11.56 1.90 -8.80
N LEU A 10 -11.26 1.70 -7.52
CA LEU A 10 -11.39 0.42 -6.85
C LEU A 10 -11.91 0.77 -5.47
N ARG A 11 -13.25 0.82 -5.39
CA ARG A 11 -14.02 0.83 -4.16
C ARG A 11 -13.34 -0.11 -3.19
N SER A 12 -12.92 0.43 -2.04
CA SER A 12 -12.59 -0.26 -0.79
C SER A 12 -12.56 -1.78 -0.93
N ARG A 13 -11.47 -2.35 -1.49
CA ARG A 13 -11.18 -3.75 -1.18
C ARG A 13 -11.00 -3.77 0.32
N GLY A 14 -11.83 -4.56 1.00
CA GLY A 14 -12.11 -4.49 2.43
C GLY A 14 -10.87 -4.59 3.32
N SER A 15 -11.12 -4.71 4.61
CA SER A 15 -10.12 -4.86 5.68
C SER A 15 -8.86 -5.59 5.21
N TRP A 16 -7.70 -5.02 5.48
CA TRP A 16 -6.43 -5.67 5.19
C TRP A 16 -6.39 -7.03 5.88
N SER A 17 -6.04 -8.05 5.12
CA SER A 17 -5.82 -9.37 5.70
C SER A 17 -4.47 -9.40 6.41
N PRO A 18 -4.30 -10.24 7.45
CA PRO A 18 -3.02 -10.39 8.13
C PRO A 18 -1.88 -10.76 7.19
N GLN A 19 -2.16 -11.54 6.14
CA GLN A 19 -1.17 -11.95 5.14
C GLN A 19 -0.68 -10.77 4.29
N GLU A 20 -1.60 -9.87 3.91
CA GLU A 20 -1.23 -8.64 3.19
C GLU A 20 -0.43 -7.70 4.10
N ASP A 21 -0.84 -7.53 5.36
CA ASP A 21 -0.13 -6.70 6.33
C ASP A 21 1.26 -7.27 6.66
N GLU A 22 1.42 -8.59 6.80
CA GLU A 22 2.73 -9.23 7.02
C GLU A 22 3.66 -9.03 5.82
N THR A 23 3.14 -9.17 4.60
CA THR A 23 3.90 -8.92 3.37
C THR A 23 4.29 -7.44 3.27
N LEU A 24 3.36 -6.55 3.60
CA LEU A 24 3.59 -5.11 3.64
C LEU A 24 4.65 -4.73 4.67
N LEU A 25 4.58 -5.31 5.88
CA LEU A 25 5.56 -5.17 6.96
C LEU A 25 6.96 -5.59 6.50
N LYS A 26 7.06 -6.84 6.04
CA LYS A 26 8.34 -7.45 5.63
C LYS A 26 9.01 -6.67 4.51
N LEU A 27 8.23 -6.29 3.49
CA LEU A 27 8.76 -5.54 2.35
C LEU A 27 9.04 -4.07 2.71
N GLY A 28 8.22 -3.45 3.55
CA GLY A 28 8.44 -2.05 3.95
C GLY A 28 9.57 -1.89 4.96
N GLU A 29 9.84 -2.86 5.84
CA GLU A 29 11.02 -2.86 6.71
C GLU A 29 12.29 -3.16 5.92
N GLY A 30 12.23 -4.10 4.96
CA GLY A 30 13.38 -4.49 4.14
C GLY A 30 13.77 -3.46 3.07
N HIS A 31 12.80 -2.89 2.35
CA HIS A 31 13.06 -1.95 1.25
C HIS A 31 12.86 -0.47 1.61
N GLY A 32 12.20 -0.19 2.74
CA GLY A 32 11.86 1.17 3.15
C GLY A 32 10.66 1.77 2.41
N PRO A 33 10.11 2.89 2.91
CA PRO A 33 8.91 3.55 2.39
C PRO A 33 9.14 4.32 1.06
N SER A 34 10.20 3.99 0.34
CA SER A 34 10.60 4.57 -0.94
C SER A 34 9.96 3.82 -2.12
N ASN A 35 9.82 2.49 -2.04
CA ASN A 35 9.50 1.65 -3.21
C ASN A 35 8.12 0.97 -3.12
N TRP A 36 7.06 1.75 -2.90
CA TRP A 36 5.69 1.22 -2.81
C TRP A 36 5.18 0.49 -4.04
N CYS A 37 5.66 0.85 -5.24
CA CYS A 37 5.32 0.14 -6.46
C CYS A 37 5.78 -1.33 -6.40
N LEU A 38 7.00 -1.56 -5.92
CA LEU A 38 7.56 -2.90 -5.72
C LEU A 38 6.81 -3.64 -4.60
N ILE A 39 6.52 -2.95 -3.50
CA ILE A 39 5.78 -3.52 -2.37
C ILE A 39 4.37 -3.96 -2.81
N SER A 40 3.67 -3.12 -3.58
CA SER A 40 2.35 -3.46 -4.13
C SER A 40 2.40 -4.57 -5.18
N ALA A 41 3.54 -4.80 -5.83
CA ALA A 41 3.70 -5.94 -6.73
C ALA A 41 3.71 -7.27 -5.97
N GLY A 42 4.16 -7.27 -4.70
CA GLY A 42 4.05 -8.43 -3.81
C GLY A 42 2.64 -8.64 -3.22
N ILE A 43 1.75 -7.65 -3.33
CA ILE A 43 0.42 -7.70 -2.74
C ILE A 43 -0.63 -7.61 -3.85
N THR A 44 -1.05 -8.77 -4.34
CA THR A 44 -2.02 -8.87 -5.43
C THR A 44 -3.31 -8.18 -5.04
N GLY A 45 -3.56 -7.04 -5.68
CA GLY A 45 -4.77 -6.28 -5.47
C GLY A 45 -4.66 -5.07 -4.53
N ARG A 46 -3.47 -4.74 -4.04
CA ARG A 46 -3.25 -3.43 -3.43
C ARG A 46 -2.45 -2.56 -4.38
N SER A 47 -2.75 -1.27 -4.39
CA SER A 47 -1.93 -0.30 -5.11
C SER A 47 -0.84 0.23 -4.18
N GLY A 48 0.27 0.71 -4.75
CA GLY A 48 1.35 1.30 -3.95
C GLY A 48 0.86 2.44 -3.03
N LYS A 49 -0.14 3.22 -3.50
CA LYS A 49 -0.79 4.25 -2.67
C LYS A 49 -1.51 3.67 -1.45
N SER A 50 -2.22 2.55 -1.61
CA SER A 50 -2.89 1.84 -0.51
C SER A 50 -1.87 1.28 0.49
N CYS A 51 -0.78 0.69 -0.01
CA CYS A 51 0.32 0.13 0.78
C CYS A 51 0.98 1.21 1.65
N ARG A 52 1.33 2.35 1.04
CA ARG A 52 1.89 3.51 1.76
C ARG A 52 0.97 4.00 2.86
N LEU A 53 -0.32 4.16 2.55
CA LEU A 53 -1.30 4.66 3.50
C LEU A 53 -1.44 3.70 4.71
N ARG A 54 -1.50 2.39 4.45
CA ARG A 54 -1.57 1.37 5.50
C ARG A 54 -0.33 1.38 6.38
N TRP A 55 0.84 1.45 5.76
CA TRP A 55 2.12 1.51 6.46
C TRP A 55 2.21 2.73 7.39
N CYS A 56 1.95 3.93 6.87
CA CYS A 56 2.02 5.16 7.64
C CYS A 56 0.93 5.29 8.72
N ASN A 57 -0.24 4.67 8.54
CA ASN A 57 -1.34 4.78 9.51
C ASN A 57 -1.31 3.71 10.60
N GLN A 58 -0.76 2.52 10.35
CA GLN A 58 -0.88 1.38 11.29
C GLN A 58 0.42 0.64 11.59
N LEU A 59 1.42 0.68 10.70
CA LEU A 59 2.65 -0.10 10.85
C LEU A 59 3.83 0.72 11.40
N ARG A 60 3.79 2.05 11.20
CA ARG A 60 4.75 2.99 11.81
C ARG A 60 4.00 4.09 12.56
N PRO A 61 3.94 4.06 13.90
CA PRO A 61 3.64 5.26 14.68
C PRO A 61 4.74 6.32 14.55
#